data_AF-A0A920U640-F1
#
_entry.id   AF-A0A920U640-F1
#
_cell.length_a   1.000
_cell.length_b   1.000
_cell.length_c   1.000
_cell.angle_alpha   90.00
_cell.angle_beta   90.00
_cell.angle_gamma   90.00
#
_symmetry.space_group_name_H-M   'P 1'
#
loop_
_entity.id
_entity.type
_entity.pdbx_description
1 polymer ?
#
loop_
_entity_poly.entity_id
_entity_poly.type
_entity_poly.pdbx_seq_one_letter_code
_entity_poly.pdbx_strand_id
1 'polypeptide(L)'
;MALCGSSDSRIIGIDYIDESEVLTPADETHHVWKHDFKIPFVCGCRNLGEALRRISEGAAMIRTKGEARDRRRGRSSAPMRTVQDAIRKLQNMPEDELVVEARDMRLAWNSLNKTKELGRMPVVNFAAGE
;
A
#
# COMPACT_ATOMS: atom_id res chain seq x y z
N MET A 1 7.63 13.38 6.64
CA MET A 1 7.75 14.14 5.37
C MET A 1 9.21 14.50 5.16
N ALA A 2 9.90 13.74 4.33
CA ALA A 2 11.19 14.12 3.74
C ALA A 2 11.15 13.63 2.30
N LEU A 3 11.10 14.59 1.37
CA LEU A 3 11.19 14.36 -0.08
C LEU A 3 12.65 14.17 -0.43
N CYS A 4 13.01 13.07 -1.11
CA CYS A 4 14.24 13.02 -1.87
C CYS A 4 14.05 12.12 -3.09
N GLY A 5 13.65 12.74 -4.20
CA GLY A 5 13.85 12.19 -5.54
C GLY A 5 15.28 12.46 -5.96
N SER A 6 16.23 11.67 -5.48
CA SER A 6 17.56 11.47 -6.09
C SER A 6 18.33 10.46 -5.25
N SER A 7 19.07 9.60 -5.95
CA SER A 7 19.99 8.58 -5.45
C SER A 7 21.19 9.14 -4.65
N ASP A 8 21.17 10.43 -4.29
CA ASP A 8 22.32 11.14 -3.74
C ASP A 8 22.20 11.37 -2.22
N SER A 9 22.96 10.55 -1.52
CA SER A 9 22.87 10.26 -0.09
C SER A 9 23.36 11.35 0.88
N ARG A 10 22.98 12.62 0.71
CA ARG A 10 23.12 13.63 1.80
C ARG A 10 21.91 13.59 2.72
N ILE A 11 21.79 12.47 3.41
CA ILE A 11 20.65 12.12 4.26
C ILE A 11 21.00 12.48 5.71
N ILE A 12 20.52 13.63 6.15
CA ILE A 12 20.50 14.00 7.56
C ILE A 12 19.52 13.10 8.32
N GLY A 13 20.00 11.98 8.87
CA GLY A 13 19.34 11.23 9.96
C GLY A 13 17.88 10.80 9.76
N ILE A 14 17.46 10.49 8.52
CA ILE A 14 16.09 10.04 8.23
C ILE A 14 16.00 8.52 8.37
N ASP A 15 15.08 8.03 9.21
CA ASP A 15 14.84 6.59 9.41
C ASP A 15 13.88 5.97 8.38
N TYR A 16 12.94 6.75 7.84
CA TYR A 16 11.92 6.31 6.88
C TYR A 16 11.58 7.40 5.87
N ILE A 17 11.31 7.00 4.62
CA ILE A 17 10.77 7.88 3.58
C ILE A 17 9.26 7.60 3.43
N ASP A 18 8.43 8.64 3.45
CA ASP A 18 6.98 8.51 3.17
C ASP A 18 6.71 9.03 1.75
N GLU A 19 6.39 8.11 0.84
CA GLU A 19 5.97 8.43 -0.54
C GLU A 19 4.51 8.89 -0.49
N SER A 20 4.33 10.13 -0.04
CA SER A 20 3.01 10.69 0.24
C SER A 20 2.36 11.30 -1.00
N GLU A 21 1.16 10.80 -1.31
CA GLU A 21 0.24 11.36 -2.30
C GLU A 21 -0.36 12.71 -1.91
N VAL A 22 -0.14 13.18 -0.68
CA VAL A 22 -0.54 14.54 -0.23
C VAL A 22 0.32 15.61 -0.91
N LEU A 23 1.52 15.23 -1.35
CA LEU A 23 2.42 16.08 -2.10
C LEU A 23 2.06 16.01 -3.58
N THR A 24 2.32 17.09 -4.33
CA THR A 24 2.12 17.09 -5.78
C THR A 24 2.92 15.93 -6.40
N PRO A 25 2.27 15.01 -7.14
CA PRO A 25 2.96 13.89 -7.76
C PRO A 25 4.06 14.39 -8.69
N ALA A 26 5.26 13.83 -8.55
CA ALA A 26 6.35 14.10 -9.48
C ALA A 26 6.17 13.34 -10.81
N ASP A 27 5.47 12.20 -10.78
CA ASP A 27 5.05 11.40 -11.92
C ASP A 27 3.62 10.90 -11.63
N GLU A 28 2.71 11.06 -12.59
CA GLU A 28 1.31 10.62 -12.48
C GLU A 28 1.12 9.13 -12.80
N THR A 29 2.12 8.52 -13.45
CA THR A 29 2.06 7.19 -14.03
C THR A 29 2.85 6.14 -13.25
N HIS A 30 4.02 6.52 -12.70
CA HIS A 30 4.90 5.60 -11.99
C HIS A 30 5.16 6.05 -10.56
N HIS A 31 5.19 5.07 -9.66
CA HIS A 31 5.72 5.24 -8.32
C HIS A 31 7.22 5.01 -8.29
N VAL A 32 7.86 5.47 -7.22
CA VAL A 32 9.29 5.23 -7.01
C VAL A 32 9.55 3.72 -6.94
N TRP A 33 10.57 3.25 -7.68
CA TRP A 33 11.11 1.91 -7.52
C TRP A 33 11.99 1.87 -6.27
N LYS A 34 11.43 1.36 -5.17
CA LYS A 34 11.99 1.54 -3.81
C LYS A 34 13.11 0.55 -3.49
N HIS A 35 13.26 -0.52 -4.28
CA HIS A 35 14.29 -1.55 -4.07
C HIS A 35 15.72 -1.01 -4.22
N ASP A 36 15.91 0.10 -4.93
CA ASP A 36 17.23 0.72 -5.13
C ASP A 36 17.69 1.55 -3.91
N PHE A 37 16.86 1.68 -2.88
CA PHE A 37 17.11 2.52 -1.72
C PHE A 37 17.44 1.70 -0.47
N LYS A 38 18.38 2.20 0.34
CA LYS A 38 18.72 1.61 1.64
C LYS A 38 17.74 1.97 2.75
N ILE A 39 17.04 3.10 2.61
CA ILE A 39 16.10 3.59 3.62
C ILE A 39 14.70 3.03 3.30
N PRO A 40 13.99 2.46 4.29
CA PRO A 40 12.67 1.89 4.09
C PRO A 40 11.63 2.95 3.72
N PHE A 41 10.71 2.55 2.84
CA PHE A 41 9.59 3.39 2.40
C PHE A 41 8.27 3.01 3.08
N VAL A 42 7.50 4.04 3.41
CA VAL A 42 6.11 3.98 3.83
C VAL A 42 5.24 4.50 2.69
N CYS A 43 4.18 3.76 2.32
CA CYS A 43 3.27 4.18 1.25
C CYS A 43 1.81 4.16 1.72
N GLY A 44 1.00 5.10 1.22
CA GLY A 44 -0.44 5.14 1.45
C GLY A 44 -1.23 4.11 0.61
N CYS A 45 -2.34 3.59 1.14
CA CYS A 45 -3.30 2.80 0.35
C CYS A 45 -4.77 3.10 0.71
N ARG A 46 -5.69 2.89 -0.25
CA ARG A 46 -7.15 2.92 -0.04
C ARG A 46 -7.79 1.54 -0.02
N ASN A 47 -7.12 0.55 -0.61
CA ASN A 47 -7.59 -0.84 -0.72
C ASN A 47 -6.39 -1.81 -0.76
N LEU A 48 -6.69 -3.10 -0.65
CA LEU A 48 -5.67 -4.16 -0.62
C LEU A 48 -4.84 -4.21 -1.91
N GLY A 49 -5.47 -4.03 -3.08
CA GLY A 49 -4.76 -4.04 -4.36
C GLY A 49 -3.71 -2.93 -4.46
N GLU A 50 -4.06 -1.71 -4.04
CA GLU A 50 -3.10 -0.59 -3.97
C GLU A 50 -1.95 -0.90 -3.01
N ALA A 51 -2.26 -1.44 -1.82
CA ALA A 51 -1.23 -1.81 -0.84
C ALA A 51 -0.24 -2.84 -1.40
N LEU A 52 -0.74 -3.92 -2.01
CA LEU A 52 0.11 -4.99 -2.56
C LEU A 52 0.93 -4.52 -3.76
N ARG A 53 0.44 -3.57 -4.56
CA ARG A 53 1.25 -2.94 -5.62
C ARG A 53 2.38 -2.08 -5.03
N ARG A 54 2.12 -1.29 -3.97
CA ARG A 54 3.18 -0.53 -3.28
C ARG A 54 4.24 -1.45 -2.68
N ILE A 55 3.82 -2.57 -2.10
CA ILE A 55 4.75 -3.61 -1.59
C ILE A 55 5.58 -4.20 -2.74
N SER A 56 4.97 -4.48 -3.90
CA SER A 56 5.71 -5.01 -5.05
C SER A 56 6.79 -4.06 -5.57
N GLU A 57 6.58 -2.75 -5.41
CA GLU A 57 7.55 -1.70 -5.74
C GLU A 57 8.61 -1.48 -4.65
N GLY A 58 8.53 -2.20 -3.52
CA GLY A 58 9.51 -2.15 -2.43
C GLY A 58 9.09 -1.36 -1.19
N ALA A 59 7.79 -1.09 -0.98
CA ALA A 59 7.33 -0.49 0.27
C ALA A 59 7.57 -1.46 1.45
N ALA A 60 8.31 -1.00 2.45
CA ALA A 60 8.56 -1.74 3.69
C ALA A 60 7.37 -1.64 4.66
N MET A 61 6.47 -0.69 4.42
CA MET A 61 5.36 -0.36 5.31
C MET A 61 4.20 0.23 4.52
N ILE A 62 2.97 -0.07 4.97
CA ILE A 62 1.75 0.51 4.41
C ILE A 62 1.03 1.32 5.49
N ARG A 63 0.50 2.48 5.10
CA ARG A 63 -0.46 3.24 5.90
C ARG A 63 -1.79 3.34 5.16
N THR A 64 -2.89 3.06 5.84
CA THR A 64 -4.22 3.28 5.24
C THR A 64 -4.52 4.77 5.22
N LYS A 65 -4.96 5.30 4.08
CA LYS A 65 -5.35 6.71 3.96
C LYS A 65 -6.57 6.94 4.86
N GLY A 66 -6.50 7.91 5.78
CA GLY A 66 -7.68 8.41 6.46
C GLY A 66 -8.60 9.08 5.44
N GLU A 67 -9.91 8.92 5.55
CA GLU A 67 -10.80 9.84 4.85
C GLU A 67 -10.69 11.20 5.54
N ALA A 68 -10.19 12.22 4.84
CA ALA A 68 -10.38 13.61 5.23
C ALA A 68 -11.87 13.78 5.56
N ARG A 69 -12.17 14.28 6.77
CA ARG A 69 -13.53 14.44 7.30
C ARG A 69 -14.41 15.31 6.39
N ASP A 70 -14.94 14.77 5.30
CA ASP A 70 -16.01 15.42 4.55
C ASP A 70 -17.35 14.96 5.14
N ARG A 71 -17.90 15.80 6.02
CA ARG A 71 -19.12 15.56 6.82
C ARG A 71 -20.41 15.45 5.99
N ARG A 72 -20.35 15.21 4.68
CA ARG A 72 -21.50 15.30 3.77
C ARG A 72 -21.76 14.09 2.88
N ARG A 73 -20.95 13.01 2.91
CA ARG A 73 -21.22 11.81 2.10
C ARG A 73 -21.36 10.57 2.97
N GLY A 74 -22.44 9.83 2.77
CA GLY A 74 -22.84 8.70 3.60
C GLY A 74 -21.81 7.56 3.62
N ARG A 75 -21.67 6.95 4.80
CA ARG A 75 -21.18 5.59 5.12
C ARG A 75 -20.15 4.97 4.15
N SER A 76 -19.06 5.67 3.84
CA SER A 76 -17.88 5.01 3.28
C SER A 76 -17.20 4.21 4.39
N SER A 77 -16.83 2.95 4.14
CA SER A 77 -16.02 2.18 5.07
C SER A 77 -14.62 2.76 5.10
N ALA A 78 -14.11 3.09 6.30
CA ALA A 78 -12.74 3.53 6.48
C ALA A 78 -11.79 2.59 5.70
N PRO A 79 -10.78 3.10 4.95
CA PRO A 79 -9.91 2.27 4.13
C PRO A 79 -9.29 1.07 4.84
N MET A 80 -9.04 1.17 6.14
CA MET A 80 -8.65 0.04 6.98
C MET A 80 -9.66 -1.12 6.98
N ARG A 81 -10.96 -0.84 7.07
CA ARG A 81 -12.01 -1.87 6.97
C ARG A 81 -12.02 -2.50 5.59
N THR A 82 -11.93 -1.69 4.54
CA THR A 82 -11.87 -2.15 3.15
C THR A 82 -10.71 -3.12 2.92
N VAL A 83 -9.52 -2.81 3.46
CA VAL A 83 -8.36 -3.72 3.38
C VAL A 83 -8.62 -5.02 4.16
N GLN A 84 -9.14 -4.93 5.38
CA GLN A 84 -9.41 -6.11 6.21
C GLN A 84 -10.49 -7.02 5.61
N ASP A 85 -11.55 -6.44 5.07
CA ASP A 85 -12.64 -7.19 4.42
C ASP A 85 -12.14 -7.90 3.16
N ALA A 86 -11.26 -7.26 2.38
CA ALA A 86 -10.60 -7.89 1.24
C ALA A 86 -9.69 -9.06 1.68
N ILE A 87 -8.93 -8.92 2.77
CA ILE A 87 -8.12 -10.01 3.32
C ILE A 87 -8.99 -11.19 3.77
N ARG A 88 -10.11 -10.93 4.48
CA ARG A 88 -11.04 -11.98 4.89
C ARG A 88 -11.70 -12.67 3.70
N LYS A 89 -12.09 -11.92 2.67
CA LYS A 89 -12.58 -12.49 1.40
C LYS A 89 -11.52 -13.43 0.81
N LEU A 90 -10.27 -12.96 0.75
CA LEU A 90 -9.17 -13.70 0.17
C LEU A 90 -8.86 -15.02 0.90
N GLN A 91 -8.90 -15.01 2.24
CA GLN A 91 -8.67 -16.23 3.03
C GLN A 91 -9.70 -17.32 2.70
N ASN A 92 -10.96 -16.95 2.49
CA ASN A 92 -12.05 -17.88 2.21
C ASN A 92 -12.22 -18.20 0.71
N MET A 93 -11.50 -17.53 -0.18
CA MET A 93 -11.58 -17.73 -1.63
C MET A 93 -10.94 -19.07 -2.06
N PRO A 94 -11.56 -19.87 -2.93
CA PRO A 94 -10.91 -21.03 -3.55
C PRO A 94 -9.62 -20.67 -4.31
N GLU A 95 -8.65 -21.58 -4.42
CA GLU A 95 -7.35 -21.31 -5.05
C GLU A 95 -7.46 -21.05 -6.57
N ASP A 96 -8.42 -21.67 -7.24
CA ASP A 96 -8.69 -21.51 -8.67
C ASP A 96 -9.30 -20.13 -9.00
N GLU A 97 -10.06 -19.55 -8.07
CA GLU A 97 -10.57 -18.17 -8.18
C GLU A 97 -9.48 -17.10 -7.98
N LEU A 98 -8.38 -17.46 -7.31
CA LEU A 98 -7.31 -16.53 -6.94
C LEU A 98 -6.62 -15.88 -8.15
N VAL A 99 -6.56 -16.59 -9.28
CA VAL A 99 -5.98 -16.08 -10.53
C VAL A 99 -6.80 -14.92 -11.09
N VAL A 100 -8.13 -15.03 -11.02
CA VAL A 100 -9.05 -13.98 -11.48
C VAL A 100 -8.95 -12.76 -10.56
N GLU A 101 -8.97 -12.99 -9.24
CA GLU A 101 -8.84 -11.91 -8.27
C GLU A 101 -7.50 -11.17 -8.39
N ALA A 102 -6.39 -11.90 -8.62
CA ALA A 102 -5.08 -11.31 -8.85
C ALA A 102 -5.06 -10.43 -10.10
N ARG A 103 -5.64 -10.89 -11.21
CA ARG A 103 -5.77 -10.10 -12.44
C ARG A 103 -6.57 -8.82 -12.21
N ASP A 104 -7.71 -8.92 -11.55
CA ASP A 104 -8.61 -7.79 -11.33
C ASP A 104 -7.99 -6.76 -10.37
N MET A 105 -7.19 -7.21 -9.39
CA MET A 105 -6.36 -6.35 -8.55
C MET A 105 -5.07 -5.86 -9.23
N ARG A 106 -4.76 -6.33 -10.44
CA ARG A 106 -3.52 -6.04 -11.18
C ARG A 106 -2.27 -6.41 -10.36
N LEU A 107 -2.27 -7.64 -9.84
CA LEU A 107 -1.21 -8.21 -9.01
C LEU A 107 -0.71 -9.51 -9.63
N ALA A 108 0.55 -9.84 -9.32
CA ALA A 108 1.04 -11.20 -9.54
C ALA A 108 0.34 -12.17 -8.57
N TRP A 109 0.02 -13.37 -9.07
CA TRP A 109 -0.62 -14.42 -8.27
C TRP A 109 0.16 -14.71 -6.98
N ASN A 110 1.49 -14.80 -7.05
CA ASN A 110 2.35 -15.04 -5.89
C ASN A 110 2.16 -13.99 -4.78
N SER A 111 2.02 -12.71 -5.13
CA SER A 111 1.84 -11.62 -4.15
C SER A 111 0.49 -11.74 -3.43
N LEU A 112 -0.54 -12.11 -4.16
CA LEU A 112 -1.88 -12.30 -3.60
C LEU A 112 -1.95 -13.59 -2.78
N ASN A 113 -1.41 -14.70 -3.30
CA ASN A 113 -1.32 -15.98 -2.59
C ASN A 113 -0.56 -15.84 -1.27
N LYS A 114 0.54 -15.07 -1.24
CA LYS A 114 1.28 -14.85 0.00
C LYS A 114 0.41 -14.16 1.06
N THR A 115 -0.41 -13.20 0.66
CA THR A 115 -1.34 -12.50 1.56
C THR A 115 -2.44 -13.43 2.05
N LYS A 116 -2.96 -14.30 1.17
CA LYS A 116 -3.95 -15.33 1.51
C LYS A 116 -3.42 -16.27 2.60
N GLU A 117 -2.25 -16.86 2.37
CA GLU A 117 -1.58 -17.79 3.31
C GLU A 117 -1.34 -17.15 4.67
N LEU A 118 -0.90 -15.89 4.70
CA LEU A 118 -0.58 -15.19 5.94
C LEU A 118 -1.83 -14.71 6.69
N GLY A 119 -2.97 -14.54 6.02
CA GLY A 119 -4.16 -13.90 6.59
C GLY A 119 -3.96 -12.42 6.94
N ARG A 120 -2.91 -11.80 6.38
CA ARG A 120 -2.53 -10.40 6.59
C ARG A 120 -1.60 -9.96 5.46
N MET A 121 -1.37 -8.66 5.34
CA MET A 121 -0.34 -8.14 4.43
C MET A 121 1.07 -8.62 4.86
N PRO A 122 2.00 -8.83 3.91
CA PRO A 122 3.35 -9.31 4.19
C PRO A 122 4.26 -8.25 4.86
N VAL A 123 3.78 -7.02 5.04
CA VAL A 123 4.49 -5.91 5.70
C VAL A 123 3.64 -5.32 6.82
N VAL A 124 4.24 -4.44 7.63
CA VAL A 124 3.53 -3.74 8.71
C VAL A 124 2.48 -2.79 8.13
N ASN A 125 1.30 -2.77 8.75
CA ASN A 125 0.18 -1.90 8.39
C ASN A 125 -0.13 -0.91 9.53
N PHE A 126 0.00 0.38 9.27
CA PHE A 126 -0.38 1.44 10.20
C PHE A 126 -1.74 2.05 9.80
N ALA A 127 -2.59 2.27 10.80
CA ALA A 127 -3.75 3.14 10.62
C ALA A 127 -3.29 4.60 10.73
N ALA A 128 -3.12 5.28 9.60
CA ALA A 128 -2.92 6.73 9.61
C ALA A 128 -4.30 7.40 9.56
N GLY A 129 -4.76 7.89 10.71
CA GLY A 129 -5.87 8.84 10.76
C GLY A 129 -5.33 10.25 10.50
N GLU A 130 -6.02 11.00 9.66
CA GLU A 130 -6.00 12.47 9.72
C GLU A 130 -7.10 12.98 10.66
#